data_AF-A0A7M2XIH3-F1
#
_entry.id   AF-A0A7M2XIH3-F1
#
_cell.length_a   1.000
_cell.length_b   1.000
_cell.length_c   1.000
_cell.angle_alpha   90.00
_cell.angle_beta   90.00
_cell.angle_gamma   90.00
#
_symmetry.space_group_name_H-M   'P 1'
#
loop_
_entity.id
_entity.type
_entity.pdbx_description
1 polymer ?
#
loop_
_entity_poly.entity_id
_entity_poly.type
_entity_poly.pdbx_seq_one_letter_code
_entity_poly.pdbx_strand_id
1 'polypeptide(L)'
;MVDPVWAGVIGTAVGALAGSATSLLSPLILWRTESRRLEVEHSNAVALSETQHNQELERLAEEGKQADQEYRRRLISQWRDGLEKAAEELRQREYQESIDHVVPDLPNLQAMQWFASLRPHLNPSLDWVTVINVGVYYAYSHSDGPELAAEIARIEREWGLV
;
A
#
# COMPACT_ATOMS: atom_id res chain seq x y z
N MET A 1 -72.61 68.38 -0.46
CA MET A 1 -71.86 67.83 0.67
C MET A 1 -71.99 66.33 0.62
N VAL A 2 -70.91 65.63 0.27
CA VAL A 2 -70.84 64.16 0.26
C VAL A 2 -70.04 63.75 1.49
N ASP A 3 -70.54 62.72 2.17
CA ASP A 3 -70.25 62.30 3.54
C ASP A 3 -68.87 61.63 3.69
N PRO A 4 -67.98 62.06 4.62
CA PRO A 4 -66.64 61.50 4.82
C PRO A 4 -66.61 60.07 5.41
N VAL A 5 -67.76 59.49 5.76
CA VAL A 5 -67.84 58.14 6.34
C VAL A 5 -67.52 57.02 5.31
N TRP A 6 -67.61 57.29 4.00
CA TRP A 6 -67.32 56.28 2.98
C TRP A 6 -65.85 56.15 2.57
N ALA A 7 -64.97 57.06 3.00
CA ALA A 7 -63.53 56.98 2.69
C ALA A 7 -62.75 56.04 3.63
N GLY A 8 -63.30 55.69 4.80
CA GLY A 8 -62.62 54.85 5.80
C GLY A 8 -62.67 53.33 5.54
N VAL A 9 -63.65 52.85 4.76
CA VAL A 9 -63.88 51.41 4.55
C VAL A 9 -63.09 50.86 3.36
N ILE A 10 -62.75 51.70 2.38
CA ILE A 10 -61.94 51.26 1.22
C ILE A 10 -60.44 51.21 1.57
N GLY A 11 -59.98 52.02 2.54
CA GLY A 11 -58.59 52.00 3.01
C GLY A 11 -58.22 50.80 3.89
N THR A 12 -59.19 50.14 4.53
CA THR A 12 -58.93 49.03 5.47
C THR A 12 -58.98 47.64 4.81
N ALA A 13 -59.62 47.50 3.65
CA ALA A 13 -59.69 46.22 2.94
C ALA A 13 -58.39 45.85 2.19
N VAL A 14 -57.62 46.85 1.72
CA VAL A 14 -56.37 46.60 1.00
C VAL A 14 -55.21 46.25 1.95
N GLY A 15 -55.24 46.72 3.20
CA GLY A 15 -54.24 46.38 4.22
C GLY A 15 -54.36 44.95 4.77
N ALA A 16 -55.58 44.39 4.83
CA ALA A 16 -55.82 43.06 5.40
C ALA A 16 -55.52 41.90 4.44
N LEU A 17 -55.58 42.14 3.12
CA LEU A 17 -55.25 41.12 2.11
C LEU A 17 -53.75 41.02 1.83
N ALA A 18 -52.98 42.11 2.02
CA ALA A 18 -51.53 42.05 1.92
C ALA A 18 -50.87 41.34 3.13
N GLY A 19 -51.43 41.48 4.34
CA GLY A 19 -50.89 40.86 5.56
C GLY A 19 -51.21 39.37 5.75
N SER A 20 -52.26 38.85 5.10
CA SER A 20 -52.71 37.46 5.22
C SER A 20 -52.13 36.52 4.15
N ALA A 21 -51.77 37.03 2.97
CA ALA A 21 -51.03 36.25 1.97
C ALA A 21 -49.57 35.99 2.39
N THR A 22 -48.96 36.91 3.15
CA THR A 22 -47.60 36.73 3.68
C THR A 22 -47.49 35.63 4.74
N SER A 23 -48.54 35.36 5.54
CA SER A 23 -48.50 34.31 6.57
C SER A 23 -48.68 32.89 6.03
N LEU A 24 -49.33 32.72 4.87
CA LEU A 24 -49.48 31.43 4.17
C LEU A 24 -48.29 31.09 3.26
N LEU A 25 -47.54 32.08 2.79
CA LEU A 25 -46.31 31.87 2.02
C LEU A 25 -45.08 31.69 2.90
N SER A 26 -45.10 32.20 4.14
CA SER A 26 -43.99 32.08 5.10
C SER A 26 -43.53 30.63 5.34
N PRO A 27 -44.43 29.63 5.56
CA PRO A 27 -44.04 28.23 5.72
C PRO A 27 -43.36 27.63 4.49
N LEU A 28 -43.82 28.02 3.29
CA LEU A 28 -43.27 27.52 2.01
C LEU A 28 -41.88 28.11 1.71
N ILE A 29 -41.67 29.38 2.05
CA ILE A 29 -40.36 30.05 1.93
C ILE A 29 -39.38 29.43 2.92
N LEU A 30 -39.80 29.20 4.18
CA LEU A 30 -38.99 28.55 5.21
C LEU A 30 -38.60 27.12 4.79
N TRP A 31 -39.56 26.34 4.29
CA TRP A 31 -39.33 24.99 3.81
C TRP A 31 -38.32 24.93 2.66
N ARG A 32 -38.41 25.87 1.71
CA ARG A 32 -37.45 25.94 0.59
C ARG A 32 -36.03 26.29 1.06
N THR A 33 -35.89 27.21 2.01
CA THR A 33 -34.58 27.55 2.57
C THR A 33 -33.98 26.40 3.37
N GLU A 34 -34.80 25.68 4.12
CA GLU A 34 -34.36 24.55 4.93
C GLU A 34 -34.03 23.33 4.07
N SER A 35 -34.82 23.06 3.02
CA SER A 35 -34.51 22.02 2.03
C SER A 35 -33.18 22.28 1.32
N ARG A 36 -32.92 23.52 0.89
CA ARG A 36 -31.63 23.90 0.29
C ARG A 36 -30.48 23.77 1.30
N ARG A 37 -30.72 24.13 2.56
CA ARG A 37 -29.70 24.00 3.61
C ARG A 37 -29.34 22.52 3.83
N LEU A 38 -30.33 21.65 3.94
CA LEU A 38 -30.13 20.20 4.07
C LEU A 38 -29.41 19.60 2.86
N GLU A 39 -29.72 20.06 1.65
CA GLU A 39 -29.05 19.62 0.42
C GLU A 39 -27.56 20.04 0.39
N VAL A 40 -27.26 21.27 0.84
CA VAL A 40 -25.88 21.75 0.98
C VAL A 40 -25.14 21.00 2.10
N GLU A 41 -25.77 20.75 3.24
CA GLU A 41 -25.18 19.97 4.33
C GLU A 41 -24.91 18.52 3.89
N HIS A 42 -25.85 17.90 3.16
CA HIS A 42 -25.68 16.55 2.65
C HIS A 42 -24.56 16.48 1.59
N SER A 43 -24.54 17.38 0.61
CA SER A 43 -23.47 17.42 -0.39
C SER A 43 -22.10 17.72 0.22
N ASN A 44 -22.01 18.60 1.22
CA ASN A 44 -20.78 18.83 1.96
C ASN A 44 -20.35 17.58 2.75
N ALA A 45 -21.29 16.87 3.38
CA ALA A 45 -20.99 15.64 4.11
C ALA A 45 -20.49 14.54 3.17
N VAL A 46 -21.10 14.39 1.99
CA VAL A 46 -20.66 13.46 0.95
C VAL A 46 -19.27 13.84 0.44
N ALA A 47 -19.04 15.11 0.10
CA ALA A 47 -17.73 15.57 -0.37
C ALA A 47 -16.63 15.35 0.68
N LEU A 48 -16.94 15.62 1.96
CA LEU A 48 -16.00 15.38 3.07
C LEU A 48 -15.70 13.88 3.22
N SER A 49 -16.74 13.04 3.17
CA SER A 49 -16.61 11.58 3.23
C SER A 49 -15.75 11.04 2.08
N GLU A 50 -15.95 11.52 0.86
CA GLU A 50 -15.13 11.15 -0.30
C GLU A 50 -13.67 11.56 -0.13
N THR A 51 -13.41 12.78 0.34
CA THR A 51 -12.03 13.23 0.60
C THR A 51 -11.35 12.40 1.68
N GLN A 52 -12.06 12.05 2.75
CA GLN A 52 -11.53 11.21 3.82
C GLN A 52 -11.25 9.79 3.32
N HIS A 53 -12.16 9.22 2.54
CA HIS A 53 -11.97 7.89 1.96
C HIS A 53 -10.75 7.85 1.03
N ASN A 54 -10.61 8.85 0.17
CA ASN A 54 -9.46 8.93 -0.74
C ASN A 54 -8.13 9.09 0.04
N GLN A 55 -8.11 9.93 1.08
CA GLN A 55 -6.94 10.07 1.96
C GLN A 55 -6.59 8.75 2.68
N GLU A 56 -7.58 8.00 3.12
CA GLU A 56 -7.36 6.70 3.75
C GLU A 56 -6.79 5.67 2.76
N LEU A 57 -7.30 5.63 1.53
CA LEU A 57 -6.76 4.78 0.48
C LEU A 57 -5.31 5.13 0.14
N GLU A 58 -4.99 6.43 0.05
CA GLU A 58 -3.61 6.88 -0.17
C GLU A 58 -2.69 6.47 0.99
N ARG A 59 -3.15 6.64 2.23
CA ARG A 59 -2.41 6.20 3.43
C ARG A 59 -2.13 4.69 3.40
N LEU A 60 -3.15 3.88 3.13
CA LEU A 60 -3.01 2.42 3.07
C LEU A 60 -2.08 2.00 1.93
N ALA A 61 -2.15 2.67 0.78
CA ALA A 61 -1.25 2.41 -0.34
C ALA A 61 0.21 2.72 0.03
N GLU A 62 0.47 3.81 0.75
CA GLU A 62 1.81 4.19 1.18
C GLU A 62 2.36 3.26 2.27
N GLU A 63 1.53 2.90 3.26
CA GLU A 63 1.86 1.90 4.28
C GLU A 63 2.21 0.55 3.63
N GLY A 64 1.45 0.13 2.62
CA GLY A 64 1.71 -1.08 1.86
C GLY A 64 3.06 -1.07 1.12
N LYS A 65 3.42 0.07 0.50
CA LYS A 65 4.73 0.22 -0.15
C LYS A 65 5.89 0.14 0.86
N GLN A 66 5.74 0.80 2.01
CA GLN A 66 6.77 0.77 3.05
C GLN A 66 6.96 -0.64 3.60
N ALA A 67 5.86 -1.34 3.91
CA ALA A 67 5.91 -2.72 4.38
C ALA A 67 6.56 -3.67 3.36
N ASP A 68 6.29 -3.48 2.07
CA ASP A 68 6.93 -4.24 0.99
C ASP A 68 8.43 -3.95 0.90
N GLN A 69 8.86 -2.68 0.98
CA GLN A 69 10.28 -2.33 1.02
C GLN A 69 11.01 -2.94 2.22
N GLU A 70 10.40 -2.89 3.41
CA GLU A 70 10.96 -3.51 4.62
C GLU A 70 11.04 -5.03 4.51
N TYR A 71 10.03 -5.67 3.92
CA TYR A 71 10.05 -7.09 3.64
C TYR A 71 11.22 -7.47 2.71
N ARG A 72 11.39 -6.73 1.60
CA ARG A 72 12.50 -6.95 0.66
C ARG A 72 13.87 -6.75 1.29
N ARG A 73 14.05 -5.72 2.12
CA ARG A 73 15.30 -5.52 2.90
C ARG A 73 15.60 -6.69 3.82
N ARG A 74 14.58 -7.21 4.51
CA ARG A 74 14.73 -8.40 5.37
C ARG A 74 15.15 -9.62 4.57
N LEU A 75 14.57 -9.85 3.39
CA LEU A 75 14.99 -10.94 2.50
C LEU A 75 16.45 -10.81 2.09
N ILE A 76 16.89 -9.63 1.62
CA ILE A 76 18.29 -9.39 1.25
C ILE A 76 19.24 -9.69 2.42
N SER A 77 18.90 -9.24 3.63
CA SER A 77 19.69 -9.54 4.83
C SER A 77 19.76 -11.04 5.10
N GLN A 78 18.63 -11.75 5.05
CA GLN A 78 18.58 -13.20 5.26
C GLN A 78 19.41 -13.97 4.23
N TRP A 79 19.41 -13.53 2.96
CA TRP A 79 20.20 -14.14 1.90
C TRP A 79 21.70 -13.93 2.10
N ARG A 80 22.11 -12.71 2.49
CA ARG A 80 23.52 -12.40 2.81
C ARG A 80 24.02 -13.21 3.99
N ASP A 81 23.26 -13.23 5.09
CA ASP A 81 23.60 -14.01 6.28
C ASP A 81 23.66 -15.51 5.98
N GLY A 82 22.74 -16.00 5.15
CA GLY A 82 22.71 -17.39 4.71
C GLY A 82 23.93 -17.77 3.86
N LEU A 83 24.30 -16.90 2.92
CA LEU A 83 25.48 -17.07 2.08
C LEU A 83 26.78 -17.05 2.89
N GLU A 84 26.90 -16.14 3.86
CA GLU A 84 28.04 -16.08 4.78
C GLU A 84 28.16 -17.37 5.60
N LYS A 85 27.05 -17.88 6.14
CA LYS A 85 27.02 -19.16 6.88
C LYS A 85 27.43 -20.34 6.01
N ALA A 86 26.96 -20.40 4.77
CA ALA A 86 27.35 -21.46 3.82
C ALA A 86 28.86 -21.41 3.51
N ALA A 87 29.42 -20.20 3.34
CA ALA A 87 30.85 -20.00 3.14
C ALA A 87 31.68 -20.39 4.38
N GLU A 88 31.20 -20.07 5.58
CA GLU A 88 31.83 -20.47 6.83
C GLU A 88 31.79 -22.00 7.01
N GLU A 89 30.66 -22.63 6.73
CA GLU A 89 30.51 -24.09 6.78
C GLU A 89 31.47 -24.80 5.80
N LEU A 90 31.62 -24.27 4.59
CA LEU A 90 32.61 -24.79 3.62
C LEU A 90 34.03 -24.70 4.20
N ARG A 91 34.43 -23.54 4.73
CA ARG A 91 35.76 -23.33 5.33
C ARG A 91 36.02 -24.28 6.51
N GLN A 92 35.02 -24.50 7.37
CA GLN A 92 35.13 -25.43 8.49
C GLN A 92 35.30 -26.88 8.03
N ARG A 93 34.57 -27.29 6.98
CA ARG A 93 34.68 -28.63 6.40
C ARG A 93 36.04 -28.86 5.73
N GLU A 94 36.56 -27.88 4.99
CA GLU A 94 37.90 -27.95 4.39
C GLU A 94 38.99 -28.05 5.45
N TYR A 95 38.86 -27.31 6.55
CA TYR A 95 39.77 -27.44 7.68
C TYR A 95 39.72 -28.86 8.27
N GLN A 96 38.53 -29.45 8.40
CA GLN A 96 38.38 -30.80 8.92
C GLN A 96 38.90 -31.88 7.97
N GLU A 97 38.72 -31.72 6.65
CA GLU A 97 39.32 -32.60 5.63
C GLU A 97 40.85 -32.64 5.75
N SER A 98 41.49 -31.48 6.01
CA SER A 98 42.94 -31.41 6.18
C SER A 98 43.47 -32.28 7.34
N ILE A 99 42.59 -32.65 8.27
CA ILE A 99 42.88 -33.47 9.44
C ILE A 99 42.52 -34.94 9.19
N ASP A 100 41.34 -35.21 8.62
CA ASP A 100 40.75 -36.55 8.56
C ASP A 100 40.89 -37.26 7.19
N HIS A 101 41.37 -36.58 6.13
CA HIS A 101 41.49 -37.10 4.75
C HIS A 101 40.19 -37.69 4.15
N VAL A 102 39.04 -37.22 4.64
CA VAL A 102 37.71 -37.61 4.13
C VAL A 102 37.24 -36.58 3.11
N VAL A 103 36.75 -37.03 1.95
CA VAL A 103 36.16 -36.14 0.92
C VAL A 103 35.02 -35.35 1.55
N PRO A 104 35.06 -34.00 1.53
CA PRO A 104 34.04 -33.20 2.17
C PRO A 104 32.72 -33.36 1.41
N ASP A 105 31.67 -33.72 2.13
CA ASP A 105 30.33 -33.42 1.67
C ASP A 105 30.24 -31.89 1.59
N LEU A 106 29.72 -31.34 0.51
CA LEU A 106 29.62 -29.89 0.33
C LEU A 106 28.31 -29.38 0.96
N PRO A 107 28.23 -28.10 1.37
CA PRO A 107 26.99 -27.55 1.91
C PRO A 107 25.86 -27.63 0.87
N ASN A 108 24.77 -28.34 1.19
CA ASN A 108 23.62 -28.45 0.30
C ASN A 108 22.75 -27.19 0.39
N LEU A 109 22.86 -26.30 -0.60
CA LEU A 109 22.08 -25.05 -0.63
C LEU A 109 20.57 -25.30 -0.71
N GLN A 110 20.13 -26.39 -1.37
CA GLN A 110 18.70 -26.66 -1.55
C GLN A 110 17.98 -27.00 -0.25
N ALA A 111 18.72 -27.49 0.75
CA ALA A 111 18.18 -27.72 2.09
C ALA A 111 18.05 -26.43 2.91
N MET A 112 18.65 -25.31 2.47
CA MET A 112 18.67 -24.06 3.21
C MET A 112 17.45 -23.19 2.87
N GLN A 113 16.70 -22.78 3.90
CA GLN A 113 15.46 -22.00 3.73
C GLN A 113 15.69 -20.66 3.02
N TRP A 114 16.81 -19.98 3.31
CA TRP A 114 17.14 -18.69 2.68
C TRP A 114 17.36 -18.85 1.17
N PHE A 115 17.92 -19.98 0.74
CA PHE A 115 18.18 -20.23 -0.68
C PHE A 115 16.88 -20.55 -1.42
N ALA A 116 15.96 -21.26 -0.77
CA ALA A 116 14.62 -21.53 -1.32
C ALA A 116 13.83 -20.22 -1.60
N SER A 117 13.99 -19.20 -0.76
CA SER A 117 13.36 -17.89 -1.01
C SER A 117 14.12 -17.01 -2.00
N LEU A 118 15.43 -17.20 -2.18
CA LEU A 118 16.22 -16.51 -3.20
C LEU A 118 15.94 -17.05 -4.61
N ARG A 119 15.75 -18.37 -4.75
CA ARG A 119 15.65 -19.08 -6.04
C ARG A 119 14.69 -18.45 -7.06
N PRO A 120 13.46 -18.01 -6.71
CA PRO A 120 12.54 -17.39 -7.67
C PRO A 120 13.02 -16.07 -8.27
N HIS A 121 14.04 -15.45 -7.67
CA HIS A 121 14.57 -14.14 -8.06
C HIS A 121 15.90 -14.23 -8.83
N LEU A 122 16.49 -15.43 -8.91
CA LEU A 122 17.73 -15.65 -9.65
C LEU A 122 17.48 -15.53 -11.15
N ASN A 123 18.47 -14.99 -11.87
CA ASN A 123 18.39 -14.85 -13.31
C ASN A 123 18.39 -16.23 -13.99
N PRO A 124 17.30 -16.64 -14.69
CA PRO A 124 17.22 -17.94 -15.33
C PRO A 124 18.17 -18.08 -16.53
N SER A 125 18.73 -16.99 -17.05
CA SER A 125 19.70 -17.04 -18.14
C SER A 125 21.08 -17.53 -17.71
N LEU A 126 21.31 -17.72 -16.41
CA LEU A 126 22.54 -18.28 -15.88
C LEU A 126 22.47 -19.81 -15.94
N ASP A 127 23.45 -20.44 -16.57
CA ASP A 127 23.47 -21.89 -16.77
C ASP A 127 23.37 -22.67 -15.46
N TRP A 128 24.05 -22.20 -14.39
CA TRP A 128 24.00 -22.83 -13.07
C TRP A 128 22.62 -22.70 -12.40
N VAL A 129 21.89 -21.61 -12.63
CA VAL A 129 20.52 -21.43 -12.11
C VAL A 129 19.58 -22.42 -12.76
N THR A 130 19.76 -22.70 -14.05
CA THR A 130 18.99 -23.73 -14.76
C THR A 130 19.22 -25.11 -14.14
N VAL A 131 20.46 -25.47 -13.82
CA VAL A 131 20.80 -26.73 -13.14
C VAL A 131 20.11 -26.83 -11.78
N ILE A 132 20.11 -25.75 -10.99
CA ILE A 132 19.45 -25.68 -9.68
C ILE A 132 17.93 -25.85 -9.80
N ASN A 133 17.31 -25.22 -10.81
CA ASN A 133 15.87 -25.26 -11.00
C ASN A 133 15.35 -26.62 -11.47
N VAL A 134 16.19 -27.44 -12.11
CA VAL A 134 15.85 -28.80 -12.53
C VAL A 134 15.93 -29.81 -11.36
N GLY A 135 16.31 -29.36 -10.17
CA GLY A 135 16.36 -30.20 -8.96
C GLY A 135 17.57 -31.13 -8.91
N VAL A 136 18.62 -30.83 -9.69
CA VAL A 136 19.92 -31.49 -9.55
C VAL A 136 20.54 -31.02 -8.24
N TYR A 137 21.07 -31.94 -7.44
CA TYR A 137 21.78 -31.62 -6.19
C TYR A 137 22.79 -30.50 -6.44
N TYR A 138 22.63 -29.38 -5.72
CA TYR A 138 23.51 -28.23 -5.84
C TYR A 138 24.25 -27.99 -4.53
N ALA A 139 25.54 -28.29 -4.59
CA ALA A 139 26.49 -28.09 -3.52
C ALA A 139 27.15 -26.73 -3.67
N TYR A 140 27.31 -26.02 -2.55
CA TYR A 140 28.03 -24.75 -2.52
C TYR A 140 29.52 -24.95 -2.81
N SER A 141 30.07 -24.22 -3.78
CA SER A 141 31.50 -24.18 -4.09
C SER A 141 32.09 -22.77 -4.02
N HIS A 142 33.43 -22.65 -4.00
CA HIS A 142 34.13 -21.36 -3.97
C HIS A 142 33.81 -20.45 -5.15
N SER A 143 33.47 -21.00 -6.32
CA SER A 143 33.05 -20.21 -7.48
C SER A 143 31.63 -19.66 -7.33
N ASP A 144 30.75 -20.38 -6.63
CA ASP A 144 29.33 -20.01 -6.52
C ASP A 144 29.10 -18.85 -5.57
N GLY A 145 29.94 -18.73 -4.53
CA GLY A 145 29.82 -17.68 -3.51
C GLY A 145 29.81 -16.27 -4.11
N PRO A 146 30.85 -15.88 -4.87
CA PRO A 146 30.90 -14.58 -5.53
C PRO A 146 29.77 -14.35 -6.52
N GLU A 147 29.34 -15.37 -7.27
CA GLU A 147 28.25 -15.27 -8.23
C GLU A 147 26.90 -15.04 -7.54
N LEU A 148 26.61 -15.79 -6.47
CA LEU A 148 25.41 -15.60 -5.65
C LEU A 148 25.40 -14.23 -4.97
N ALA A 149 26.56 -13.77 -4.45
CA ALA A 149 26.67 -12.43 -3.88
C ALA A 149 26.40 -11.34 -4.93
N ALA A 150 26.90 -11.51 -6.16
CA ALA A 150 26.65 -10.60 -7.27
C ALA A 150 25.17 -10.57 -7.68
N GLU A 151 24.51 -11.74 -7.72
CA GLU A 151 23.07 -11.82 -7.99
C GLU A 151 22.24 -11.17 -6.88
N ILE A 152 22.56 -11.39 -5.60
CA ILE A 152 21.89 -10.70 -4.48
C ILE A 152 22.04 -9.18 -4.62
N ALA A 153 23.24 -8.69 -4.95
CA ALA A 153 23.48 -7.26 -5.17
C ALA A 153 22.78 -6.71 -6.43
N ARG A 154 22.59 -7.54 -7.47
CA ARG A 154 21.79 -7.18 -8.64
C ARG A 154 20.31 -7.03 -8.25
N ILE A 155 19.75 -8.00 -7.52
CA ILE A 155 18.36 -7.99 -7.05
C ILE A 155 18.11 -6.79 -6.13
N GLU A 156 19.03 -6.51 -5.21
CA GLU A 156 18.94 -5.35 -4.31
C GLU A 156 18.82 -4.02 -5.08
N ARG A 157 19.62 -3.85 -6.15
CA ARG A 157 19.55 -2.69 -7.04
C ARG A 157 18.27 -2.65 -7.88
N GLU A 158 17.84 -3.80 -8.41
CA GLU A 158 16.58 -3.91 -9.16
C GLU A 158 15.38 -3.51 -8.30
N TRP A 159 15.42 -3.84 -7.01
CA TRP A 159 14.40 -3.44 -6.05
C TRP A 159 14.53 -2.00 -5.54
N GLY A 160 15.54 -1.25 -5.97
CA GLY A 160 15.76 0.14 -5.56
C GLY A 160 16.07 0.28 -4.06
N LEU A 161 16.73 -0.73 -3.47
CA LEU A 161 17.10 -0.71 -2.06
C LEU A 161 18.48 -0.08 -1.80
N VAL A 162 19.24 0.21 -2.87
CA VAL A 162 20.57 0.86 -2.87
C VAL A 162 20.58 2.03 -3.85
#